data_AF-A0A439P2A9-F1
#
_entry.id   AF-A0A439P2A9-F1
#
_cell.length_a   1.000
_cell.length_b   1.000
_cell.length_c   1.000
_cell.angle_alpha   90.00
_cell.angle_beta   90.00
_cell.angle_gamma   90.00
#
_symmetry.space_group_name_H-M   'P 1'
#
loop_
_entity.id
_entity.type
_entity.pdbx_description
1 polymer ?
#
loop_
_entity_poly.entity_id
_entity_poly.type
_entity_poly.pdbx_seq_one_letter_code
_entity_poly.pdbx_strand_id
1 'polypeptide(L)'
;MMKLTDLDPRWITKDGKRIGFIFRSPTQRDRHRQYQSCFETPPSHKEQFAIFNDLEQYGATIIQGCNPNARWTIAGGIDAATFETMTVTPSLDGSPGGLWHGFITNGQIVGGI
;
A
#
# COMPACT_ATOMS: atom_id res chain seq x y z
N MET A 1 9.85 -13.20 10.01
CA MET A 1 9.40 -11.83 9.68
C MET A 1 9.37 -11.72 8.16
N MET A 2 8.33 -11.14 7.58
CA MET A 2 8.14 -11.08 6.13
C MET A 2 8.70 -9.77 5.58
N LYS A 3 9.43 -9.80 4.46
CA LYS A 3 9.93 -8.57 3.83
C LYS A 3 8.85 -7.97 2.93
N LEU A 4 8.81 -6.64 2.84
CA LEU A 4 7.94 -5.94 1.90
C LEU A 4 8.25 -6.33 0.45
N THR A 5 9.52 -6.56 0.12
CA THR A 5 9.94 -7.02 -1.21
C THR A 5 9.39 -8.39 -1.60
N ASP A 6 9.02 -9.22 -0.63
CA ASP A 6 8.43 -10.53 -0.89
C ASP A 6 6.94 -10.42 -1.29
N LEU A 7 6.36 -9.21 -1.16
CA LEU A 7 4.95 -8.92 -1.38
C LEU A 7 4.67 -8.21 -2.72
N ASP A 8 5.58 -8.29 -3.69
CA ASP A 8 5.43 -7.64 -5.01
C ASP A 8 5.07 -6.14 -4.87
N PRO A 9 5.89 -5.33 -4.17
CA PRO A 9 5.57 -3.94 -3.95
C PRO A 9 5.82 -3.12 -5.22
N ARG A 10 4.93 -2.17 -5.51
CA ARG A 10 4.99 -1.31 -6.70
C ARG A 10 4.66 0.13 -6.34
N TRP A 11 5.39 1.06 -6.92
CA TRP A 11 5.10 2.48 -6.75
C TRP A 11 3.82 2.87 -7.51
N ILE A 12 3.00 3.72 -6.89
CA ILE A 12 1.95 4.46 -7.57
C ILE A 12 2.55 5.80 -7.98
N THR A 13 2.53 6.09 -9.28
CA THR A 13 3.01 7.36 -9.81
C THR A 13 1.90 8.15 -10.48
N LYS A 14 1.87 9.46 -10.26
CA LYS A 14 1.00 10.41 -10.95
C LYS A 14 1.83 11.61 -11.38
N ASP A 15 1.71 12.01 -12.65
CA ASP A 15 2.48 13.12 -13.23
C ASP A 15 4.01 13.00 -13.01
N GLY A 16 4.53 11.76 -13.10
CA GLY A 16 5.95 11.45 -12.89
C GLY A 16 6.42 11.46 -11.42
N LYS A 17 5.52 11.69 -10.45
CA LYS A 17 5.84 11.71 -9.02
C LYS A 17 5.26 10.50 -8.30
N ARG A 18 5.99 9.98 -7.31
CA ARG A 18 5.47 8.93 -6.43
C ARG A 18 4.45 9.55 -5.49
N ILE A 19 3.26 8.94 -5.41
CA ILE A 19 2.19 9.39 -4.51
C ILE A 19 1.78 8.32 -3.50
N GLY A 20 2.24 7.10 -3.73
CA GLY A 20 1.96 5.96 -2.89
C GLY A 20 2.63 4.70 -3.41
N PHE A 21 2.26 3.57 -2.83
CA PHE A 21 2.67 2.25 -3.30
C PHE A 21 1.56 1.24 -3.03
N ILE A 22 1.62 0.12 -3.73
CA ILE A 22 0.80 -1.06 -3.48
C ILE A 22 1.69 -2.26 -3.17
N PHE A 23 1.18 -3.24 -2.44
CA PHE A 23 1.82 -4.53 -2.21
C PHE A 23 0.76 -5.58 -1.89
N ARG A 24 1.07 -6.86 -2.09
CA ARG A 24 0.17 -7.97 -1.74
C ARG A 24 -0.04 -8.01 -0.23
N SER A 25 -1.29 -8.13 0.20
CA SER A 25 -1.60 -8.22 1.63
C SER A 25 -0.90 -9.44 2.28
N PRO A 26 -0.18 -9.25 3.41
CA PRO A 26 0.50 -10.34 4.11
C PRO A 26 -0.43 -11.27 4.89
N THR A 27 -1.69 -10.88 5.11
CA THR A 27 -2.66 -11.65 5.93
C THR A 27 -3.58 -12.56 5.11
N GLN A 28 -3.65 -12.40 3.78
CA GLN A 28 -4.55 -13.20 2.96
C GLN A 28 -3.94 -14.54 2.52
N ARG A 29 -4.69 -15.63 2.74
CA ARG A 29 -4.25 -17.02 2.49
C ARG A 29 -4.81 -17.67 1.21
N ASP A 30 -5.74 -17.04 0.48
CA ASP A 30 -6.42 -17.69 -0.67
C ASP A 30 -6.60 -16.80 -1.91
N ARG A 31 -6.94 -17.45 -3.03
CA ARG A 31 -6.82 -17.16 -4.50
C ARG A 31 -7.09 -15.77 -5.05
N HIS A 32 -7.46 -14.79 -4.25
CA HIS A 32 -7.69 -13.40 -4.68
C HIS A 32 -6.67 -12.48 -4.03
N ARG A 33 -5.36 -12.69 -4.27
CA ARG A 33 -4.26 -11.88 -3.69
C ARG A 33 -4.54 -10.38 -3.86
N GLN A 34 -5.18 -9.76 -2.86
CA GLN A 34 -5.54 -8.36 -2.93
C GLN A 34 -4.28 -7.55 -2.67
N TYR A 35 -4.09 -6.53 -3.49
CA TYR A 35 -3.10 -5.52 -3.21
C TYR A 35 -3.69 -4.53 -2.23
N GLN A 36 -2.88 -4.09 -1.27
CA GLN A 36 -3.22 -2.98 -0.40
C GLN A 36 -2.51 -1.73 -0.93
N SER A 37 -3.22 -0.61 -0.97
CA SER A 37 -2.64 0.69 -1.31
C SER A 37 -2.24 1.49 -0.08
N CYS A 38 -1.16 2.25 -0.21
CA CYS A 38 -0.64 3.16 0.80
C CYS A 38 -0.32 4.49 0.12
N PHE A 39 -0.87 5.57 0.63
CA PHE A 39 -0.64 6.92 0.10
C PHE A 39 -0.05 7.82 1.18
N GLU A 40 0.88 8.68 0.77
CA GLU A 40 1.42 9.75 1.63
C GLU A 40 0.36 10.83 1.88
N THR A 41 -0.36 11.21 0.81
CA THR A 41 -1.57 12.02 0.88
C THR A 41 -2.70 11.26 0.21
N PRO A 42 -3.53 10.53 0.97
CA PRO A 42 -4.62 9.74 0.42
C PRO A 42 -5.58 10.58 -0.44
N PRO A 43 -5.78 10.23 -1.72
CA PRO A 43 -6.77 10.90 -2.55
C PRO A 43 -8.18 10.46 -2.17
N SER A 44 -9.21 11.15 -2.68
CA SER A 44 -10.60 10.73 -2.46
C SER A 44 -10.86 9.31 -3.01
N HIS A 45 -11.87 8.59 -2.51
CA HIS A 45 -12.20 7.25 -3.03
C HIS A 45 -12.40 7.25 -4.55
N LYS A 46 -13.05 8.28 -5.10
CA LYS A 46 -13.27 8.41 -6.55
C LYS A 46 -11.95 8.50 -7.32
N GLU A 47 -11.00 9.27 -6.80
CA GLU A 47 -9.67 9.41 -7.41
C GLU A 47 -8.84 8.14 -7.24
N GLN A 48 -8.95 7.45 -6.11
CA GLN A 48 -8.31 6.14 -5.90
C GLN A 48 -8.79 5.14 -6.94
N PHE A 49 -10.10 5.03 -7.19
CA PHE A 49 -10.63 4.17 -8.26
C PHE A 49 -10.11 4.53 -9.65
N ALA A 50 -10.01 5.82 -9.96
CA ALA A 50 -9.42 6.25 -11.24
C ALA A 50 -7.95 5.82 -11.36
N ILE A 51 -7.15 6.05 -10.31
CA ILE A 51 -5.74 5.61 -10.25
C ILE A 51 -5.64 4.08 -10.39
N PHE A 52 -6.51 3.33 -9.72
CA PHE A 52 -6.46 1.87 -9.75
C PHE A 52 -6.89 1.31 -11.10
N ASN A 53 -7.88 1.88 -11.78
CA ASN A 53 -8.24 1.47 -13.14
C ASN A 53 -7.05 1.66 -14.11
N ASP A 54 -6.27 2.73 -13.94
CA ASP A 54 -5.04 2.95 -14.71
C ASP A 54 -3.94 1.94 -14.36
N LEU A 55 -3.97 1.35 -13.15
CA LEU A 55 -3.06 0.29 -12.72
C LEU A 55 -3.57 -1.13 -13.04
N GLU A 56 -4.88 -1.34 -13.18
CA GLU A 56 -5.49 -2.62 -13.53
C GLU A 56 -5.09 -3.08 -14.95
N GLN A 57 -4.62 -2.15 -15.80
CA GLN A 57 -3.97 -2.51 -17.07
C GLN A 57 -2.76 -3.45 -16.88
N TYR A 58 -2.19 -3.56 -15.67
CA TYR A 58 -1.10 -4.47 -15.32
C TYR A 58 -1.58 -5.88 -14.90
N GLY A 59 -2.85 -6.21 -15.12
CA GLY A 59 -3.48 -7.50 -14.85
C GLY A 59 -4.61 -7.36 -13.84
N ALA A 60 -5.70 -8.14 -14.02
CA ALA A 60 -6.92 -8.11 -13.20
C ALA A 60 -6.62 -8.29 -11.71
N THR A 61 -6.36 -7.18 -11.01
CA THR A 61 -5.82 -7.15 -9.66
C THR A 61 -6.74 -6.30 -8.81
N ILE A 62 -7.33 -6.91 -7.79
CA ILE A 62 -8.15 -6.16 -6.83
C ILE A 62 -7.21 -5.36 -5.93
N ILE A 63 -7.23 -4.03 -6.08
CA ILE A 63 -6.50 -3.10 -5.21
C ILE A 63 -7.47 -2.55 -4.17
N GLN A 64 -7.19 -2.80 -2.90
CA GLN A 64 -7.91 -2.17 -1.80
C GLN A 64 -7.47 -0.71 -1.68
N GLY A 65 -8.44 0.19 -1.77
CA GLY A 65 -8.26 1.58 -1.39
C GLY A 65 -7.99 1.75 0.11
N CYS A 66 -7.61 2.95 0.49
CA CYS A 66 -7.45 3.34 1.88
C CYS A 66 -8.46 4.44 2.24
N ASN A 67 -8.78 4.58 3.52
CA ASN A 67 -9.57 5.73 3.97
C ASN A 67 -8.80 7.03 3.69
N PRO A 68 -9.39 8.02 3.01
CA PRO A 68 -8.75 9.30 2.73
C PRO A 68 -8.28 10.06 4.00
N ASN A 69 -8.89 9.78 5.15
CA ASN A 69 -8.50 10.36 6.44
C ASN A 69 -7.34 9.59 7.12
N ALA A 70 -6.97 8.42 6.60
CA ALA A 70 -5.90 7.59 7.12
C ALA A 70 -4.64 7.74 6.25
N ARG A 71 -3.79 8.71 6.62
CA ARG A 71 -2.49 8.90 5.98
C ARG A 71 -1.41 8.03 6.62
N TRP A 72 -0.54 7.47 5.79
CA TRP A 72 0.70 6.86 6.26
C TRP A 72 1.77 7.95 6.44
N THR A 73 2.74 7.69 7.31
CA THR A 73 3.95 8.53 7.37
C THR A 73 5.14 7.69 6.92
N ILE A 74 5.73 8.05 5.80
CA ILE A 74 6.95 7.42 5.25
C ILE A 74 8.15 8.21 5.78
N ALA A 75 8.99 7.56 6.60
CA ALA A 75 10.16 8.21 7.17
C ALA A 75 11.12 8.67 6.05
N GLY A 76 11.48 9.95 6.05
CA GLY A 76 12.32 10.55 5.01
C GLY A 76 11.60 10.94 3.72
N GLY A 77 10.27 10.73 3.63
CA GLY A 77 9.46 11.05 2.46
C GLY A 77 9.49 9.97 1.38
N ILE A 78 8.46 9.95 0.53
CA ILE A 78 8.28 8.88 -0.47
C ILE A 78 9.36 8.84 -1.57
N ASP A 79 9.96 9.99 -1.90
CA ASP A 79 10.95 10.08 -2.97
C ASP A 79 12.30 9.43 -2.57
N ALA A 80 12.67 9.53 -1.30
CA ALA A 80 13.90 8.93 -0.76
C ALA A 80 13.72 7.45 -0.35
N ALA A 81 12.49 6.94 -0.32
CA ALA A 81 12.18 5.62 0.18
C ALA A 81 12.49 4.49 -0.82
N THR A 82 12.91 3.33 -0.31
CA THR A 82 13.04 2.07 -1.06
C THR A 82 12.32 0.94 -0.34
N PHE A 83 11.84 -0.08 -1.06
CA PHE A 83 11.08 -1.18 -0.46
C PHE A 83 11.90 -2.05 0.49
N GLU A 84 13.22 -2.08 0.32
CA GLU A 84 14.16 -2.83 1.13
C GLU A 84 14.37 -2.21 2.51
N THR A 85 14.22 -0.89 2.63
CA THR A 85 14.69 -0.14 3.82
C THR A 85 13.68 0.84 4.40
N MET A 86 12.57 1.11 3.72
CA MET A 86 11.61 2.11 4.20
C MET A 86 11.05 1.74 5.58
N THR A 87 10.75 2.79 6.34
CA THR A 87 9.95 2.69 7.56
C THR A 87 8.69 3.51 7.35
N VAL A 88 7.55 2.87 7.56
CA VAL A 88 6.23 3.46 7.39
C VAL A 88 5.43 3.19 8.65
N THR A 89 5.06 4.26 9.35
CA THR A 89 4.19 4.17 10.53
C THR A 89 2.73 4.13 10.09
N PRO A 90 1.90 3.41 10.83
CA PRO A 90 0.91 2.47 10.31
C PRO A 90 -0.30 3.17 9.69
N SER A 91 -0.98 2.47 8.79
CA SER A 91 -2.38 2.76 8.47
C SER A 91 -3.27 2.49 9.67
N LEU A 92 -4.08 3.49 10.00
CA LEU A 92 -5.11 3.47 11.04
C LEU A 92 -6.50 3.06 10.50
N ASP A 93 -6.64 2.55 9.28
CA ASP A 93 -7.95 2.12 8.82
C ASP A 93 -7.97 0.76 8.12
N GLY A 94 -8.54 -0.19 8.85
CA GLY A 94 -9.16 -1.40 8.34
C GLY A 94 -10.62 -1.20 8.03
N SER A 95 -10.87 -0.81 6.78
CA SER A 95 -12.18 -1.05 6.19
C SER A 95 -12.56 -2.53 6.41
N PRO A 96 -13.86 -2.86 6.51
CA PRO A 96 -14.37 -4.14 7.04
C PRO A 96 -13.97 -5.42 6.24
N GLY A 97 -13.12 -5.30 5.23
CA GLY A 97 -12.62 -6.40 4.39
C GLY A 97 -11.47 -7.22 5.01
N GLY A 98 -10.97 -6.88 6.20
CA GLY A 98 -10.00 -7.71 6.93
C GLY A 98 -8.62 -7.81 6.27
N LEU A 99 -8.11 -6.71 5.69
CA LEU A 99 -6.72 -6.66 5.22
C LEU A 99 -5.76 -6.33 6.37
N TRP A 100 -4.47 -6.29 6.06
CA TRP A 100 -3.43 -6.11 7.06
C TRP A 100 -3.41 -4.69 7.65
N HIS A 101 -3.20 -4.63 8.97
CA HIS A 101 -3.05 -3.40 9.75
C HIS A 101 -1.73 -3.41 10.52
N GLY A 102 -0.73 -2.70 10.02
CA GLY A 102 0.54 -2.67 10.72
C GLY A 102 1.52 -1.65 10.18
N PHE A 103 2.78 -1.89 10.51
CA PHE A 103 3.90 -1.01 10.24
C PHE A 103 4.84 -1.68 9.25
N ILE A 104 5.56 -0.86 8.51
CA ILE A 104 6.77 -1.30 7.83
C ILE A 104 7.94 -0.72 8.61
N THR A 105 8.92 -1.53 8.99
CA THR A 105 10.13 -1.07 9.68
C THR A 105 11.34 -1.68 9.03
N ASN A 106 12.22 -0.86 8.48
CA ASN A 106 13.41 -1.30 7.73
C ASN A 106 13.06 -2.38 6.68
N GLY A 107 12.01 -2.11 5.89
CA GLY A 107 11.50 -3.03 4.87
C GLY A 107 10.83 -4.32 5.39
N GLN A 108 10.64 -4.47 6.70
CA GLN A 108 9.95 -5.62 7.30
C GLN A 108 8.49 -5.29 7.61
N ILE A 109 7.59 -6.24 7.35
CA ILE A 109 6.22 -6.22 7.83
C ILE A 109 6.21 -6.48 9.33
N VAL A 110 5.67 -5.53 10.11
CA VAL A 110 5.59 -5.60 11.57
C VAL A 110 4.14 -5.43 12.03
N GLY A 111 3.65 -6.40 12.81
CA GLY A 111 2.28 -6.41 13.33
C GLY A 111 1.22 -6.88 12.31
N GLY A 112 -0.05 -6.65 12.65
CA GLY A 112 -1.24 -7.01 11.87
C GLY A 112 -1.76 -8.43 12.15
N ILE A 113 -3.06 -8.49 12.43
CA ILE A 113 -3.91 -9.70 12.41
C ILE A 113 -4.92 -9.47 11.30
#